data_AF-A0AB38FK82-F1
#
_entry.id   AF-A0AB38FK82-F1
#
_cell.length_a   1.000
_cell.length_b   1.000
_cell.length_c   1.000
_cell.angle_alpha   90.00
_cell.angle_beta   90.00
_cell.angle_gamma   90.00
#
_symmetry.space_group_name_H-M   'P 1'
#
loop_
_entity.id
_entity.type
_entity.pdbx_description
1 polymer ?
#
loop_
_entity_poly.entity_id
_entity_poly.type
_entity_poly.pdbx_seq_one_letter_code
_entity_poly.pdbx_strand_id
1 'polypeptide(L)'
;MHGCEVVPPGSNVALVLLPVDSEIPVAIRLGTSDAQQALDKVREAGVTLHNQELVRMEGVPAMFSFTDPDGNGLVYLEETDQSGASVSATAPDQQREGA
;
A
#
# COMPACT_ATOMS: atom_id res chain seq x y z
N MET A 1 -14.84 7.02 8.34
CA MET A 1 -14.03 6.23 7.40
C MET A 1 -13.38 5.07 8.14
N HIS A 2 -13.81 3.84 7.89
CA HIS A 2 -12.95 2.68 8.20
C HIS A 2 -13.11 1.70 7.05
N GLY A 3 -12.07 1.60 6.22
CA GLY A 3 -11.94 0.48 5.30
C GLY A 3 -11.74 -0.80 6.08
N CYS A 4 -12.02 -1.94 5.46
CA CYS A 4 -11.72 -3.25 6.04
C CYS A 4 -10.58 -3.88 5.25
N GLU A 5 -9.47 -4.17 5.93
CA GLU A 5 -8.38 -4.95 5.36
C GLU A 5 -8.56 -6.42 5.71
N VAL A 6 -8.41 -7.29 4.71
CA VAL A 6 -8.44 -8.73 4.88
C VAL A 6 -7.23 -9.37 4.20
N VAL A 7 -6.57 -10.28 4.91
CA VAL A 7 -5.51 -11.12 4.36
C VAL A 7 -6.02 -12.56 4.41
N PRO A 8 -6.42 -13.15 3.26
CA PRO A 8 -6.85 -14.54 3.23
C PRO A 8 -5.75 -15.48 3.77
N PRO A 9 -6.11 -16.55 4.51
CA PRO A 9 -5.11 -17.47 5.06
C PRO A 9 -4.17 -18.03 3.98
N GLY A 10 -2.86 -17.89 4.19
CA GLY A 10 -1.82 -18.34 3.26
C GLY A 10 -1.58 -17.43 2.04
N SER A 11 -2.27 -16.28 1.96
CA SER A 11 -2.07 -15.30 0.90
C SER A 11 -1.01 -14.28 1.26
N ASN A 12 -0.14 -13.92 0.31
CA ASN A 12 0.74 -12.75 0.39
C ASN A 12 0.05 -11.47 -0.12
N VAL A 13 -1.22 -11.56 -0.49
CA VAL A 13 -2.05 -10.45 -1.00
C VAL A 13 -3.08 -10.08 0.06
N ALA A 14 -3.13 -8.79 0.39
CA ALA A 14 -4.18 -8.17 1.17
C ALA A 14 -5.23 -7.53 0.26
N LEU A 15 -6.50 -7.55 0.69
CA LEU A 15 -7.59 -6.80 0.06
C LEU A 15 -8.04 -5.72 1.03
N VAL A 16 -8.12 -4.49 0.54
CA VAL A 16 -8.68 -3.36 1.30
C VAL A 16 -10.01 -2.98 0.67
N LEU A 17 -11.09 -3.17 1.43
CA LEU A 17 -12.43 -2.75 1.05
C LEU A 17 -12.63 -1.29 1.46
N LEU A 18 -12.84 -0.44 0.46
CA LEU A 18 -13.08 0.98 0.65
C LEU A 18 -14.58 1.27 0.53
N PRO A 19 -15.14 2.16 1.39
CA PRO A 19 -16.43 2.77 1.13
C PRO A 19 -16.46 3.44 -0.25
N VAL A 20 -17.64 3.49 -0.88
CA VAL A 20 -17.80 4.12 -2.20
C VAL A 20 -17.45 5.61 -2.21
N ASP A 21 -17.58 6.27 -1.06
CA ASP A 21 -17.27 7.67 -0.81
C ASP A 21 -15.86 7.87 -0.22
N SER A 22 -14.99 6.85 -0.29
CA SER A 22 -13.62 6.99 0.19
C SER A 22 -12.83 7.98 -0.67
N GLU A 23 -12.09 8.86 0.00
CA GLU A 23 -11.13 9.76 -0.65
C GLU A 23 -9.86 9.01 -1.12
N ILE A 24 -9.68 7.74 -0.71
CA ILE A 24 -8.57 6.91 -1.14
C ILE A 24 -8.92 6.32 -2.52
N PRO A 25 -8.11 6.57 -3.56
CA PRO A 25 -8.34 5.97 -4.86
C PRO A 25 -8.22 4.45 -4.80
N VAL A 26 -9.13 3.75 -5.49
CA VAL A 26 -9.01 2.32 -5.75
C VAL A 26 -7.77 2.10 -6.61
N ALA A 27 -6.83 1.29 -6.10
CA ALA A 27 -5.59 0.99 -6.79
C ALA A 27 -5.04 -0.37 -6.38
N ILE A 28 -4.32 -1.01 -7.30
CA ILE A 28 -3.50 -2.19 -7.02
C ILE A 28 -2.15 -1.71 -6.47
N ARG A 29 -1.80 -2.18 -5.28
CA ARG A 29 -0.53 -1.87 -4.63
C ARG A 29 0.40 -3.07 -4.75
N LEU A 30 1.59 -2.84 -5.28
CA LEU A 30 2.59 -3.86 -5.58
C LEU A 30 3.88 -3.54 -4.84
N GLY A 31 4.47 -4.55 -4.19
CA GLY A 31 5.82 -4.47 -3.63
C GLY A 31 6.89 -4.54 -4.73
N THR A 32 8.00 -3.85 -4.53
CA THR A 32 9.23 -4.01 -5.31
C THR A 32 10.44 -3.85 -4.40
N SER A 33 11.49 -4.63 -4.61
CA SER A 33 12.74 -4.49 -3.84
C SER A 33 13.54 -3.22 -4.20
N ASP A 34 13.23 -2.61 -5.35
CA ASP A 34 13.87 -1.39 -5.85
C ASP A 34 12.82 -0.55 -6.58
N ALA A 35 12.37 0.53 -5.94
CA ALA A 35 11.36 1.40 -6.51
C ALA A 35 11.88 2.24 -7.68
N GLN A 36 13.17 2.58 -7.69
CA GLN A 36 13.77 3.39 -8.75
C GLN A 36 13.85 2.58 -10.04
N GLN A 37 14.35 1.34 -9.96
CA GLN A 37 14.39 0.44 -11.11
C GLN A 37 12.99 0.16 -11.65
N ALA A 38 11.98 -0.01 -10.78
CA ALA A 38 10.60 -0.18 -11.21
C ALA A 38 10.06 1.06 -11.94
N LEU A 39 10.31 2.27 -11.42
CA LEU A 39 9.90 3.52 -12.07
C LEU A 39 10.55 3.67 -13.45
N ASP A 40 11.84 3.38 -13.59
CA ASP A 40 12.54 3.51 -14.86
C ASP A 40 11.97 2.54 -15.92
N LYS A 41 11.70 1.29 -15.55
CA LYS A 41 11.03 0.32 -16.43
C LYS A 41 9.62 0.76 -16.85
N VAL A 42 8.84 1.27 -15.90
CA VAL A 42 7.49 1.75 -16.18
C VAL A 42 7.53 2.99 -17.10
N ARG A 43 8.50 3.88 -16.89
CA ARG A 43 8.72 5.04 -17.77
C ARG A 43 9.11 4.61 -19.18
N GLU A 44 10.01 3.65 -19.33
CA GLU A 44 10.41 3.07 -20.62
C GLU A 44 9.23 2.43 -21.36
N ALA A 45 8.28 1.83 -20.64
CA ALA A 45 7.06 1.26 -21.20
C ALA A 45 6.07 2.33 -21.72
N GLY A 46 6.27 3.61 -21.42
CA GLY A 46 5.47 4.72 -21.94
C GLY A 46 4.04 4.80 -21.39
N VAL A 47 3.79 4.22 -20.21
CA VAL A 47 2.48 4.32 -19.54
C VAL A 47 2.27 5.68 -18.88
N THR A 48 1.03 5.97 -18.48
CA THR A 48 0.70 7.28 -17.86
C THR A 48 1.20 7.31 -16.42
N LEU A 49 2.34 7.97 -16.20
CA LEU A 49 2.87 8.25 -14.87
C LEU A 49 2.13 9.43 -14.21
N HIS A 50 1.76 9.28 -12.94
CA HIS A 50 1.19 10.37 -12.14
C HIS A 50 2.26 11.17 -11.39
N ASN A 51 3.47 10.62 -11.28
CA ASN A 51 4.64 11.24 -10.67
C ASN A 51 5.86 11.01 -11.58
N GLN A 52 6.66 12.06 -11.81
CA GLN A 52 7.88 11.95 -12.61
C GLN A 52 9.03 11.30 -11.84
N GLU A 53 8.99 11.40 -10.50
CA GLU A 53 9.99 10.90 -9.57
C GLU A 53 9.30 10.12 -8.44
N LEU A 54 10.08 9.36 -7.67
CA LEU A 54 9.59 8.66 -6.49
C LEU A 54 9.08 9.65 -5.45
N VAL A 55 7.88 9.39 -4.94
CA VAL A 55 7.34 10.05 -3.76
C VAL A 55 8.06 9.48 -2.54
N ARG A 56 8.64 10.36 -1.72
CA ARG A 56 9.35 10.02 -0.49
C ARG A 56 8.80 10.86 0.65
N MET A 57 8.37 10.19 1.72
CA MET A 57 7.87 10.82 2.94
C MET A 57 8.48 10.09 4.15
N GLU A 58 8.71 10.80 5.25
CA GLU A 58 9.27 10.20 6.46
C GLU A 58 8.34 9.09 6.98
N GLY A 59 8.92 7.91 7.23
CA GLY A 59 8.19 6.75 7.74
C GLY A 59 7.30 6.03 6.71
N VAL A 60 7.26 6.48 5.46
CA VAL A 60 6.50 5.84 4.37
C VAL A 60 7.47 5.27 3.34
N PRO A 61 7.29 4.01 2.89
CA PRO A 61 8.10 3.46 1.82
C PRO A 61 8.08 4.33 0.56
N ALA A 62 9.21 4.38 -0.15
CA ALA A 62 9.28 5.10 -1.41
C ALA A 62 8.29 4.49 -2.42
N MET A 63 7.59 5.33 -3.17
CA MET A 63 6.50 4.86 -4.02
C MET A 63 6.29 5.73 -5.25
N PHE A 64 5.60 5.20 -6.25
CA PHE A 64 5.08 5.99 -7.37
C PHE A 64 3.77 5.37 -7.88
N SER A 65 2.97 6.17 -8.58
CA SER A 65 1.70 5.72 -9.14
C SER A 65 1.60 5.97 -10.63
N PHE A 66 0.87 5.10 -11.32
CA PHE A 66 0.66 5.15 -12.76
C PHE A 66 -0.67 4.51 -13.14
N THR A 67 -1.10 4.76 -14.38
CA THR A 67 -2.25 4.10 -15.00
C THR A 67 -1.77 3.20 -16.13
N ASP A 68 -2.14 1.92 -16.07
CA ASP A 68 -1.85 0.97 -17.14
C ASP A 68 -2.71 1.24 -18.40
N PRO A 69 -2.44 0.59 -19.54
CA PRO A 69 -3.22 0.78 -20.76
C PRO A 69 -4.72 0.43 -20.64
N ASP A 70 -5.09 -0.38 -19.64
CA ASP A 70 -6.47 -0.79 -19.39
C ASP A 70 -7.22 0.21 -18.47
N GLY A 71 -6.53 1.23 -17.96
CA GLY A 71 -7.10 2.26 -17.10
C GLY A 71 -7.06 1.92 -15.61
N ASN A 72 -6.39 0.84 -15.20
CA ASN A 72 -6.24 0.50 -13.78
C ASN A 72 -5.25 1.46 -13.12
N GLY A 73 -5.56 1.89 -11.90
CA GLY A 73 -4.60 2.60 -11.05
C GLY A 73 -3.66 1.63 -10.35
N LEU A 74 -2.35 1.81 -10.51
CA LEU A 74 -1.34 1.01 -9.84
C LEU A 74 -0.38 1.89 -9.04
N VAL A 75 0.14 1.29 -7.98
CA VAL A 75 1.14 1.91 -7.09
C VAL A 75 2.22 0.87 -6.80
N TYR A 76 3.47 1.20 -7.12
CA TYR A 76 4.62 0.45 -6.62
C TYR A 76 5.11 1.07 -5.31
N LEU A 77 5.40 0.23 -4.32
CA LEU A 77 6.01 0.60 -3.06
C LEU A 77 7.29 -0.21 -2.87
N GLU A 78 8.35 0.45 -2.42
CA GLU A 78 9.59 -0.21 -2.06
C GLU A 78 9.35 -1.11 -0.84
N GLU A 79 9.73 -2.38 -0.95
CA GLU A 79 9.70 -3.30 0.16
C GLU A 79 10.71 -2.83 1.20
N THR A 80 10.20 -2.44 2.37
CA THR A 80 11.07 -2.26 3.53
C THR A 80 11.23 -3.63 4.17
N ASP A 81 12.43 -3.95 4.68
CA ASP A 81 12.75 -5.21 5.37
C ASP A 81 11.91 -5.46 6.66
N GLN A 82 10.81 -4.74 6.87
CA GLN A 82 9.78 -5.06 7.84
C GLN A 82 8.82 -6.15 7.34
N SER A 83 9.37 -7.26 6.83
CA SER A 83 8.62 -8.52 6.76
C SER A 83 8.52 -9.10 8.18
N GLY A 84 7.59 -8.59 9.01
CA GLY A 84 7.34 -9.19 10.33
C GLY A 84 6.60 -8.37 11.39
N ALA A 85 6.25 -7.11 11.18
CA ALA A 85 5.42 -6.38 12.15
C ALA A 85 3.94 -6.54 11.80
N SER A 86 3.38 -7.72 12.08
CA SER A 86 1.96 -7.81 12.39
C SER A 86 1.68 -6.77 13.48
N VAL A 87 0.98 -5.69 13.13
CA VAL A 87 0.43 -4.77 14.11
C VAL A 87 -0.61 -5.53 14.94
N SER A 88 -0.16 -6.20 15.99
CA SER A 88 -1.04 -6.61 17.09
C SER A 88 -1.60 -5.33 17.67
N ALA A 89 -2.85 -5.02 17.32
CA ALA A 89 -3.68 -4.14 18.11
C ALA A 89 -3.93 -4.81 19.46
N THR A 90 -2.95 -4.72 20.37
CA THR A 90 -3.18 -4.96 21.79
C THR A 90 -4.01 -3.79 22.28
N ALA A 91 -5.31 -4.03 22.46
CA ALA A 91 -6.18 -3.12 23.18
C ALA A 91 -5.60 -2.89 24.60
N PRO A 92 -5.64 -1.65 25.13
CA PRO A 92 -5.24 -1.41 26.51
C PRO A 92 -6.20 -2.15 27.45
N ASP A 93 -5.63 -2.98 28.31
CA ASP A 93 -6.29 -3.68 29.40
C ASP A 93 -6.99 -2.65 30.31
N GLN A 94 -8.31 -2.56 30.20
CA GLN A 94 -9.13 -1.77 31.12
C GLN A 94 -9.28 -2.54 32.42
N GLN A 95 -8.45 -2.14 33.38
CA GLN A 95 -8.75 -1.99 34.81
C GLN A 95 -10.11 -2.58 35.25
N ARG A 96 -10.08 -3.72 35.93
CA ARG A 96 -11.18 -4.13 36.81
C ARG A 96 -10.90 -3.63 38.23
N GLU A 97 -11.65 -2.63 38.64
CA GLU A 97 -11.94 -2.32 40.04
C GLU A 97 -12.84 -3.40 40.68
N GLY A 98 -12.69 -3.59 41.99
CA GLY A 98 -13.59 -4.36 42.88
C GLY A 98 -13.11 -5.81 43.11
N ALA A 99 -12.91 -6.31 44.33
CA ALA A 99 -13.41 -5.92 45.66
C ALA A 99 -12.44 -6.37 46.76
#